data_AF-A0A964N8I0-F1
#
_entry.id   AF-A0A964N8I0-F1
#
_cell.length_a   1.000
_cell.length_b   1.000
_cell.length_c   1.000
_cell.angle_alpha   90.00
_cell.angle_beta   90.00
_cell.angle_gamma   90.00
#
_symmetry.space_group_name_H-M   'P 1'
#
loop_
_entity.id
_entity.type
_entity.pdbx_description
1 polymer ?
#
loop_
_entity_poly.entity_id
_entity_poly.type
_entity_poly.pdbx_seq_one_letter_code
_entity_poly.pdbx_strand_id
1 'polypeptide(L)'
;MGMNEGMNEGRGVPDGCDCCGRDAEDCSMLEAGWVSDAQLLARGGVYCRACAHLLWIVRLDEECVWCEVPMVEEEAAEAQGWVYFANTLGDLHPCCPGCLAERFGITARLPAGGDL
;
A
#
# COMPACT_ATOMS: atom_id res chain seq x y z
N MET A 1 -6.24 -26.77 -19.97
CA MET A 1 -5.65 -25.44 -19.72
C MET A 1 -5.29 -25.37 -18.24
N GLY A 2 -3.98 -25.31 -17.97
CA GLY A 2 -3.27 -24.99 -16.72
C GLY A 2 -3.82 -25.48 -15.38
N MET A 3 -3.29 -26.60 -14.89
CA MET A 3 -3.50 -27.12 -13.53
C MET A 3 -2.59 -26.39 -12.53
N ASN A 4 -3.12 -26.14 -11.33
CA ASN A 4 -2.42 -25.61 -10.16
C ASN A 4 -1.32 -26.57 -9.71
N GLU A 5 -0.04 -26.28 -9.92
CA GLU A 5 1.06 -27.04 -9.30
C GLU A 5 2.23 -26.10 -8.97
N GLY A 6 2.45 -25.87 -7.68
CA GLY A 6 3.55 -25.06 -7.13
C GLY A 6 3.45 -24.83 -5.62
N MET A 7 2.81 -25.76 -4.89
CA MET A 7 2.88 -25.79 -3.42
C MET A 7 3.69 -27.03 -3.06
N ASN A 8 4.97 -26.82 -2.75
CA ASN A 8 5.84 -27.89 -2.29
C ASN A 8 5.39 -28.34 -0.89
N GLU A 9 4.73 -29.50 -0.82
CA GLU A 9 4.22 -30.11 0.39
C GLU A 9 5.39 -30.50 1.32
N GLY A 10 5.69 -29.67 2.32
CA GLY A 10 6.63 -30.02 3.39
C GLY A 10 7.02 -28.91 4.34
N ARG A 11 7.03 -27.65 3.88
CA ARG A 11 7.07 -26.42 4.68
C ARG A 11 6.37 -25.36 3.85
N GLY A 12 5.55 -24.50 4.45
CA GLY A 12 4.80 -23.44 3.77
C GLY A 12 5.68 -22.34 3.16
N VAL A 13 6.64 -22.71 2.31
CA VAL A 13 7.60 -21.85 1.64
C VAL A 13 7.19 -21.79 0.16
N PRO A 14 6.82 -20.61 -0.35
CA PRO A 14 6.55 -20.36 -1.77
C PRO A 14 7.73 -20.76 -2.68
N ASP A 15 7.41 -21.14 -3.91
CA ASP A 15 8.40 -21.44 -4.96
C ASP A 15 9.24 -20.20 -5.35
N GLY A 16 8.68 -19.00 -5.22
CA GLY A 16 9.38 -17.75 -5.49
C GLY A 16 8.57 -16.50 -5.19
N CYS A 17 9.21 -15.34 -5.33
CA CYS A 17 8.58 -14.04 -5.16
C CYS A 17 7.68 -13.71 -6.36
N ASP A 18 6.41 -13.37 -6.11
CA ASP A 18 5.46 -12.99 -7.16
C ASP A 18 5.85 -11.72 -7.92
N CYS A 19 6.75 -10.90 -7.36
CA CYS A 19 7.24 -9.67 -7.99
C CYS A 19 8.53 -9.88 -8.80
N CYS A 20 9.55 -10.52 -8.21
CA CYS A 20 10.88 -10.64 -8.85
C CYS A 20 11.24 -12.06 -9.32
N GLY A 21 10.39 -13.05 -9.08
CA GLY A 21 10.58 -14.44 -9.50
C GLY A 21 11.70 -15.21 -8.79
N ARG A 22 12.49 -14.55 -7.93
CA ARG A 22 13.59 -15.18 -7.18
C ARG A 22 13.06 -16.13 -6.10
N ASP A 23 13.73 -17.26 -5.95
CA ASP A 23 13.42 -18.27 -4.95
C ASP A 23 13.93 -17.88 -3.54
N ALA A 24 13.68 -18.75 -2.56
CA ALA A 24 14.02 -18.47 -1.17
C ALA A 24 15.54 -18.32 -0.90
N GLU A 25 16.41 -18.93 -1.71
CA GLU A 25 17.87 -18.79 -1.58
C GLU A 25 18.31 -17.43 -2.15
N ASP A 26 17.86 -17.13 -3.37
CA ASP A 26 18.22 -15.94 -4.13
C ASP A 26 17.76 -14.62 -3.51
N CYS A 27 16.72 -14.67 -2.67
CA CYS A 27 16.25 -13.51 -1.90
C CYS A 27 16.38 -13.66 -0.38
N SER A 28 17.15 -14.65 0.09
CA SER A 28 17.46 -14.86 1.52
C SER A 28 16.22 -15.01 2.41
N MET A 29 15.19 -15.70 1.91
CA MET A 29 13.89 -15.87 2.57
C MET A 29 13.75 -17.19 3.32
N LEU A 30 14.75 -18.09 3.23
CA LEU A 30 14.77 -19.35 3.99
C LEU A 30 14.63 -19.15 5.50
N GLU A 31 15.22 -18.08 6.03
CA GLU A 31 15.17 -17.72 7.45
C GLU A 31 14.27 -16.51 7.73
N ALA A 32 14.18 -15.57 6.79
CA ALA A 32 13.45 -14.32 6.98
C ALA A 32 11.93 -14.46 6.88
N GLY A 33 11.44 -15.47 6.15
CA GLY A 33 10.01 -15.71 5.96
C GLY A 33 9.33 -14.69 5.04
N TRP A 34 8.31 -15.14 4.30
CA TRP A 34 7.69 -14.39 3.20
C TRP A 34 6.62 -13.41 3.66
N VAL A 35 6.45 -12.32 2.90
CA VAL A 35 5.39 -11.33 3.15
C VAL A 35 4.20 -11.64 2.24
N SER A 36 3.04 -11.90 2.82
CA SER A 36 1.78 -12.04 2.07
C SER A 36 1.02 -10.72 2.05
N ASP A 37 0.55 -10.30 0.87
CA ASP A 37 -0.28 -9.11 0.70
C ASP A 37 -1.55 -9.49 -0.07
N ALA A 38 -2.70 -9.37 0.59
CA ALA A 38 -4.00 -9.73 0.01
C ALA A 38 -4.60 -8.63 -0.89
N GLN A 39 -4.04 -7.43 -0.88
CA GLN A 39 -4.59 -6.25 -1.54
C GLN A 39 -4.00 -6.02 -2.95
N LEU A 40 -2.82 -6.58 -3.26
CA LEU A 40 -2.06 -6.27 -4.48
C LEU A 40 -2.52 -7.01 -5.74
N LEU A 41 -3.15 -8.17 -5.58
CA LEU A 41 -3.65 -8.99 -6.68
C LEU A 41 -5.03 -9.51 -6.31
N ALA A 42 -5.91 -9.74 -7.30
CA ALA A 42 -7.25 -10.28 -7.10
C ALA A 42 -7.30 -11.67 -6.38
N ARG A 43 -6.13 -12.23 -6.03
CA ARG A 43 -5.96 -13.48 -5.29
C ARG A 43 -4.97 -13.37 -4.11
N GLY A 44 -4.49 -12.16 -3.80
CA GLY A 44 -3.32 -11.95 -2.96
C GLY A 44 -2.01 -12.39 -3.64
N GLY A 45 -0.88 -11.96 -3.07
CA GLY A 45 0.46 -12.34 -3.53
C GLY A 45 1.44 -12.53 -2.38
N VAL A 46 2.55 -13.20 -2.67
CA VAL A 46 3.63 -13.50 -1.72
C VAL A 46 4.95 -12.95 -2.24
N TYR A 47 5.63 -12.17 -1.40
CA TYR A 47 6.73 -11.32 -1.80
C TYR A 47 7.95 -11.51 -0.90
N CYS A 48 9.13 -11.40 -1.50
CA CYS A 48 10.36 -11.24 -0.75
C CYS A 48 10.39 -9.87 -0.06
N ARG A 49 11.16 -9.73 1.02
CA ARG A 49 11.17 -8.51 1.85
C ARG A 49 11.49 -7.24 1.06
N ALA A 50 12.41 -7.33 0.09
CA ALA A 50 12.76 -6.18 -0.76
C ALA A 50 11.58 -5.75 -1.64
N CYS A 51 10.90 -6.69 -2.30
CA CYS A 51 9.74 -6.40 -3.13
C CYS A 51 8.56 -5.90 -2.29
N ALA A 52 8.31 -6.51 -1.13
CA ALA A 52 7.28 -6.04 -0.21
C ALA A 52 7.54 -4.60 0.25
N HIS A 53 8.79 -4.25 0.55
CA HIS A 53 9.14 -2.89 0.94
C HIS A 53 8.95 -1.88 -0.20
N LEU A 54 9.34 -2.23 -1.43
CA LEU A 54 9.13 -1.38 -2.60
C LEU A 54 7.64 -1.15 -2.87
N LEU A 55 6.84 -2.21 -2.79
CA LEU A 55 5.38 -2.12 -2.97
C LEU A 55 4.73 -1.27 -1.88
N TRP A 56 5.21 -1.39 -0.64
CA TRP A 56 4.77 -0.52 0.45
C TRP A 56 5.13 0.95 0.17
N ILE A 57 6.33 1.24 -0.32
CA ILE A 57 6.73 2.61 -0.68
C ILE A 57 5.85 3.18 -1.80
N VAL A 58 5.56 2.39 -2.84
CA VAL A 58 4.70 2.83 -3.96
C VAL A 58 3.28 3.18 -3.49
N ARG A 59 2.80 2.55 -2.41
CA ARG A 59 1.47 2.81 -1.84
C ARG A 59 1.42 3.98 -0.84
N LEU A 60 2.56 4.53 -0.41
CA LEU A 60 2.56 5.65 0.54
C LEU A 60 1.81 6.87 0.00
N ASP A 61 1.70 7.00 -1.32
CA ASP A 61 0.97 8.07 -1.98
C ASP A 61 -0.55 7.83 -2.05
N GLU A 62 -1.04 6.66 -1.61
CA GLU A 62 -2.44 6.23 -1.76
C GLU A 62 -3.20 6.10 -0.43
N GLU A 63 -2.58 6.33 0.73
CA GLU A 63 -3.24 6.15 2.03
C GLU A 63 -2.94 7.29 3.00
N CYS A 64 -3.94 7.69 3.80
CA CYS A 64 -3.76 8.70 4.83
C CYS A 64 -2.64 8.29 5.79
N VAL A 65 -1.62 9.15 5.92
CA VAL A 65 -0.42 8.93 6.75
C VAL A 65 -0.70 8.66 8.24
N TRP A 66 -1.93 8.93 8.71
CA TRP A 66 -2.30 8.75 10.11
C TRP A 66 -3.35 7.67 10.39
N CYS A 67 -4.34 7.50 9.52
CA CYS A 67 -5.42 6.54 9.75
C CYS A 67 -5.48 5.43 8.71
N GLU A 68 -4.55 5.42 7.75
CA GLU A 68 -4.43 4.38 6.72
C GLU A 68 -5.70 4.22 5.87
N VAL A 69 -6.60 5.22 5.90
CA VAL A 69 -7.74 5.26 4.98
C VAL A 69 -7.20 5.40 3.56
N PRO A 70 -7.65 4.57 2.60
CA PRO A 70 -7.23 4.69 1.22
C PRO A 70 -7.79 5.98 0.59
N MET A 71 -6.92 6.68 -0.10
CA MET A 71 -7.22 7.75 -1.03
C MET A 71 -7.67 7.10 -2.34
N VAL A 72 -8.87 7.46 -2.81
CA VAL A 72 -9.45 6.81 -3.99
C VAL A 72 -8.76 7.24 -5.29
N GLU A 73 -8.96 8.49 -5.70
CA GLU A 73 -8.47 9.12 -6.93
C GLU A 73 -8.12 10.56 -6.58
N GLU A 74 -7.08 11.13 -7.20
CA GLU A 74 -6.54 12.45 -6.86
C GLU A 74 -7.62 13.55 -6.89
N GLU A 75 -8.39 13.63 -7.99
CA GLU A 75 -9.46 14.63 -8.14
C GLU A 75 -10.55 14.50 -7.06
N ALA A 76 -10.93 13.26 -6.73
CA ALA A 76 -11.93 13.01 -5.69
C ALA A 76 -11.37 13.28 -4.29
N ALA A 77 -10.08 13.04 -4.06
CA ALA A 77 -9.39 13.34 -2.82
C ALA A 77 -9.29 14.86 -2.60
N GLU A 78 -8.91 15.61 -3.63
CA GLU A 78 -8.91 17.08 -3.59
C GLU A 78 -10.31 17.63 -3.29
N ALA A 79 -11.34 17.14 -3.98
CA ALA A 79 -12.73 17.54 -3.75
C ALA A 79 -13.21 17.24 -2.32
N GLN A 80 -12.71 16.16 -1.71
CA GLN A 80 -12.99 15.80 -0.32
C GLN A 80 -12.17 16.60 0.69
N GLY A 81 -11.17 17.37 0.25
CA GLY A 81 -10.32 18.20 1.10
C GLY A 81 -9.10 17.48 1.69
N TRP A 82 -8.61 16.46 1.00
CA TRP A 82 -7.32 15.85 1.32
C TRP A 82 -6.18 16.85 1.08
N VAL A 83 -5.10 16.72 1.84
CA VAL A 83 -3.90 17.56 1.68
C VAL A 83 -2.63 16.72 1.79
N TYR A 84 -1.55 17.19 1.19
CA TYR A 84 -0.24 16.55 1.25
C TYR A 84 0.71 17.27 2.21
N PHE A 85 1.46 16.50 3.00
CA PHE A 85 2.52 17.01 3.85
C PHE A 85 3.87 16.46 3.41
N ALA A 86 4.87 17.33 3.29
CA ALA A 86 6.25 16.88 3.11
C ALA A 86 6.80 16.34 4.45
N ASN A 87 7.38 15.14 4.44
CA ASN A 87 8.18 14.65 5.56
C ASN A 87 9.58 15.32 5.58
N THR A 88 10.43 14.95 6.53
CA THR A 88 11.80 15.51 6.65
C THR A 88 12.73 15.18 5.47
N LEU A 89 12.36 14.20 4.65
CA LEU A 89 13.09 13.80 3.44
C LEU A 89 12.54 14.48 2.18
N GLY A 90 11.41 15.20 2.29
CA GLY A 90 10.74 15.86 1.17
C GLY A 90 9.67 15.02 0.48
N ASP A 91 9.42 13.78 0.94
CA ASP A 91 8.36 12.94 0.38
C ASP A 91 7.00 13.50 0.80
N LEU A 92 6.05 13.55 -0.13
CA LEU A 92 4.69 14.00 0.13
C LEU A 92 3.85 12.83 0.63
N HIS A 93 3.13 13.03 1.73
CA HIS A 93 2.23 12.04 2.31
C HIS A 93 0.82 12.61 2.37
N PRO A 94 -0.20 11.90 1.83
CA PRO A 94 -1.56 12.39 1.87
C PRO A 94 -2.14 12.29 3.29
N CYS A 95 -3.05 13.21 3.60
CA CYS A 95 -3.80 13.25 4.85
C CYS A 95 -5.27 13.49 4.59
N CYS A 96 -6.12 12.67 5.21
CA CYS A 96 -7.56 12.78 5.09
C CYS A 96 -8.12 13.96 5.91
N PRO A 97 -9.30 14.50 5.52
CA PRO A 97 -9.98 15.59 6.24
C PRO A 97 -10.27 15.29 7.71
N GLY A 98 -10.54 14.03 8.04
CA GLY A 98 -10.80 13.60 9.42
C GLY A 98 -9.58 13.80 10.31
N CYS A 99 -8.42 13.34 9.87
CA CYS A 99 -7.17 13.50 10.62
C CYS A 99 -6.70 14.96 10.65
N LEU A 100 -6.96 15.75 9.60
CA LEU A 100 -6.72 17.19 9.62
C LEU A 100 -7.50 17.90 10.72
N ALA A 101 -8.80 17.60 10.82
CA ALA A 101 -9.68 18.20 11.81
C ALA A 101 -9.28 17.77 13.23
N GLU A 102 -9.02 16.47 13.44
CA GLU A 102 -8.70 15.92 14.75
C GLU A 102 -7.34 16.39 15.29
N ARG A 103 -6.30 16.42 14.44
CA ARG A 103 -4.93 16.69 14.89
C ARG A 103 -4.53 18.15 14.83
N PHE A 104 -5.08 18.90 13.87
CA PHE A 104 -4.65 20.26 13.58
C PHE A 104 -5.77 21.29 13.69
N GLY A 105 -7.01 20.86 13.94
CA GLY A 105 -8.18 21.75 13.92
C GLY A 105 -8.44 22.35 12.54
N ILE A 106 -7.88 21.76 11.49
CA ILE A 106 -8.06 22.19 10.11
C ILE A 106 -9.28 21.45 9.56
N THR A 107 -10.44 22.09 9.57
CA THR A 107 -11.54 21.65 8.73
C THR A 107 -11.23 22.14 7.32
N ALA A 108 -10.91 21.22 6.40
CA ALA A 108 -10.71 21.56 5.00
C ALA A 108 -11.84 22.49 4.54
N ARG A 109 -11.49 23.62 3.92
CA ARG A 109 -12.49 24.52 3.35
C ARG A 109 -13.16 23.76 2.20
N LEU A 110 -14.33 23.20 2.46
CA LEU A 110 -15.24 22.75 1.43
C LEU A 110 -15.43 23.91 0.43
N PRO A 111 -15.29 23.71 -0.89
CA PRO A 111 -15.83 24.66 -1.83
C PRO A 111 -17.33 24.76 -1.55
N ALA A 112 -17.76 25.93 -1.09
CA ALA A 112 -19.18 26.26 -1.01
C ALA A 112 -19.70 26.39 -2.45
N GLY A 113 -20.59 25.49 -2.87
CA GLY A 113 -21.42 25.70 -4.06
C GLY A 113 -21.38 24.56 -5.08
N GLY A 114 -22.42 23.74 -5.05
CA GLY A 114 -22.82 22.83 -6.11
C GLY A 114 -24.26 22.42 -5.84
N ASP A 115 -25.21 23.26 -6.25
CA ASP A 115 -26.65 23.03 -6.12
C ASP A 115 -27.09 21.75 -6.86
N LEU A 116 -28.15 21.13 -6.29
CA LEU A 116 -29.10 20.14 -6.82
C LEU A 116 -28.92 19.63 -8.25
#